data_AF-A0A2H0QCR0-F1
#
_entry.id   AF-A0A2H0QCR0-F1
#
_cell.length_a   1.000
_cell.length_b   1.000
_cell.length_c   1.000
_cell.angle_alpha   90.00
_cell.angle_beta   90.00
_cell.angle_gamma   90.00
#
_symmetry.space_group_name_H-M   'P 1'
#
loop_
_entity.id
_entity.type
_entity.pdbx_description
1 polymer ?
#
loop_
_entity_poly.entity_id
_entity_poly.type
_entity_poly.pdbx_seq_one_letter_code
_entity_poly.pdbx_strand_id
1 'polypeptide(L)'
;MKNSYILGAELEFYISTQDGNFIADLSTGKYPQKRYQILPEYSAALEDFVADLKDYSIVAEDGPGQFEVNFQPEQDAKKLAKAIEDFKSLAREKAESRGLLLHFTAKPFAEFPGNGLHIHYSSNLFDPYGLELNGGVMTPKVDPENDYILWAIGGCLEKMANDIGVFLPTEESKKRILPWLNAPTKICWGKNNRSVAIRIPDKKPKRLEHRVAGADADAGSVIAAVVAACEYGIENMIEPPEAIFGNAWDEKYEIISLL
;
A
#
# COMPACT_ATOMS: atom_id res chain seq x y z
N MET A 1 -24.25 3.91 15.01
CA MET A 1 -22.99 4.64 15.25
C MET A 1 -22.40 4.96 13.88
N LYS A 2 -22.02 6.22 13.60
CA LYS A 2 -21.39 6.54 12.31
C LYS A 2 -20.05 5.80 12.28
N ASN A 3 -19.81 4.99 11.26
CA ASN A 3 -18.52 4.29 11.07
C ASN A 3 -17.43 5.35 11.03
N SER A 4 -16.46 5.29 11.94
CA SER A 4 -15.32 6.20 11.95
C SER A 4 -14.08 5.42 11.56
N TYR A 5 -13.44 5.85 10.48
CA TYR A 5 -12.22 5.23 9.99
C TYR A 5 -10.98 6.05 10.30
N ILE A 6 -9.83 5.38 10.28
CA ILE A 6 -8.51 5.96 10.34
C ILE A 6 -7.75 5.38 9.15
N LEU A 7 -7.15 6.27 8.36
CA LEU A 7 -6.41 5.93 7.16
C LEU A 7 -4.91 6.05 7.41
N GLY A 8 -4.12 5.23 6.74
CA GLY A 8 -2.68 5.42 6.59
C GLY A 8 -2.30 5.11 5.14
N ALA A 9 -1.09 5.50 4.76
CA ALA A 9 -0.59 5.19 3.42
C ALA A 9 0.92 4.87 3.43
N GLU A 10 1.31 3.98 2.53
CA GLU A 10 2.70 3.70 2.17
C GLU A 10 2.85 4.11 0.70
N LEU A 11 3.76 5.04 0.40
CA LEU A 11 4.05 5.47 -0.98
C LEU A 11 5.49 5.10 -1.33
N GLU A 12 5.65 4.25 -2.33
CA GLU A 12 6.94 3.86 -2.85
C GLU A 12 7.40 4.81 -3.98
N PHE A 13 8.71 4.97 -4.12
CA PHE A 13 9.33 5.74 -5.20
C PHE A 13 10.76 5.26 -5.48
N TYR A 14 11.25 5.51 -6.69
CA TYR A 14 12.67 5.33 -7.00
C TYR A 14 13.39 6.67 -7.08
N ILE A 15 14.67 6.62 -6.76
CA ILE A 15 15.64 7.67 -7.06
C ILE A 15 16.67 7.13 -8.05
N SER A 16 16.95 7.88 -9.11
CA SER A 16 18.01 7.59 -10.08
C SER A 16 18.89 8.82 -10.29
N THR A 17 19.95 8.68 -11.09
CA THR A 17 20.62 9.84 -11.68
C THR A 17 19.71 10.51 -12.72
N GLN A 18 20.03 11.75 -13.10
CA GLN A 18 19.33 12.48 -14.17
C GLN A 18 19.40 11.76 -15.53
N ASP A 19 20.46 10.98 -15.78
CA ASP A 19 20.60 10.15 -16.99
C ASP A 19 19.85 8.81 -16.89
N GLY A 20 19.12 8.56 -15.80
CA GLY A 20 18.33 7.34 -15.58
C GLY A 20 19.11 6.13 -15.04
N ASN A 21 20.37 6.32 -14.61
CA ASN A 21 21.16 5.25 -13.99
C ASN A 21 20.79 5.03 -12.53
N PHE A 22 20.93 3.81 -12.03
CA PHE A 22 20.70 3.52 -10.61
C PHE A 22 21.73 4.21 -9.72
N ILE A 23 21.27 4.70 -8.57
CA ILE A 23 22.15 5.20 -7.50
C ILE A 23 22.65 4.09 -6.57
N ALA A 24 22.31 2.83 -6.87
CA ALA A 24 22.59 1.67 -6.03
C ALA A 24 23.40 0.61 -6.80
N ASP A 25 24.26 -0.11 -6.08
CA ASP A 25 25.11 -1.16 -6.62
C ASP A 25 24.30 -2.44 -6.85
N LEU A 26 24.03 -2.73 -8.14
CA LEU A 26 23.28 -3.90 -8.57
C LEU A 26 23.93 -5.24 -8.17
N SER A 27 25.23 -5.26 -7.86
CA SER A 27 25.93 -6.47 -7.41
C SER A 27 25.62 -6.86 -5.95
N THR A 28 25.05 -5.94 -5.18
CA THR A 28 24.83 -6.14 -3.72
C THR A 28 23.46 -6.70 -3.37
N GLY A 29 22.46 -6.59 -4.26
CA GLY A 29 21.11 -7.09 -4.03
C GLY A 29 21.05 -8.62 -4.09
N LYS A 30 20.81 -9.28 -2.95
CA LYS A 30 20.64 -10.74 -2.87
C LYS A 30 19.21 -11.13 -2.49
N TYR A 31 18.68 -12.16 -3.15
CA TYR A 31 17.43 -12.82 -2.74
C TYR A 31 17.58 -13.39 -1.31
N PRO A 32 16.48 -13.47 -0.53
CA PRO A 32 15.09 -13.12 -0.86
C PRO A 32 14.64 -11.70 -0.47
N GLN A 33 15.51 -10.88 0.14
CA GLN A 33 15.24 -9.47 0.45
C GLN A 33 16.41 -8.63 -0.08
N LYS A 34 16.23 -8.03 -1.26
CA LYS A 34 17.31 -7.36 -1.99
C LYS A 34 17.51 -5.95 -1.43
N ARG A 35 18.31 -5.83 -0.36
CA ARG A 35 18.82 -4.53 0.05
C ARG A 35 20.04 -4.17 -0.78
N TYR A 36 19.84 -3.30 -1.76
CA TYR A 36 20.93 -2.75 -2.55
C TYR A 36 21.65 -1.67 -1.74
N GLN A 37 22.97 -1.70 -1.77
CA GLN A 37 23.80 -0.64 -1.19
C GLN A 37 23.80 0.56 -2.13
N ILE A 38 23.73 1.76 -1.56
CA ILE A 38 23.88 3.00 -2.31
C ILE A 38 25.34 3.14 -2.72
N LEU A 39 25.58 3.52 -3.97
CA LEU A 39 26.93 3.74 -4.47
C LEU A 39 27.57 4.92 -3.71
N PRO A 40 28.84 4.81 -3.27
CA PRO A 40 29.47 5.81 -2.41
C PRO A 40 29.41 7.25 -2.94
N GLU A 41 29.45 7.43 -4.26
CA GLU A 41 29.36 8.74 -4.93
C GLU A 41 27.99 9.42 -4.77
N TYR A 42 26.92 8.69 -4.47
CA TYR A 42 25.57 9.23 -4.27
C TYR A 42 25.13 9.30 -2.81
N SER A 43 25.88 8.69 -1.88
CA SER A 43 25.51 8.63 -0.46
C SER A 43 25.27 10.00 0.15
N ALA A 44 26.17 10.98 -0.08
CA ALA A 44 26.02 12.32 0.46
C ALA A 44 24.76 13.04 -0.08
N ALA A 45 24.50 12.94 -1.38
CA ALA A 45 23.30 13.54 -1.99
C ALA A 45 22.01 12.91 -1.44
N LEU A 46 22.00 11.60 -1.24
CA LEU A 46 20.86 10.90 -0.65
C LEU A 46 20.66 11.26 0.83
N GLU A 47 21.74 11.35 1.62
CA GLU A 47 21.68 11.74 3.03
C GLU A 47 21.10 13.16 3.17
N ASP A 48 21.55 14.11 2.36
CA ASP A 48 21.03 15.46 2.34
C ASP A 48 19.55 15.51 1.88
N PHE A 49 19.17 14.67 0.91
CA PHE A 49 17.77 14.54 0.48
C PHE A 49 16.87 14.04 1.63
N VAL A 50 17.30 13.00 2.34
CA VAL A 50 16.55 12.46 3.49
C VAL A 50 16.50 13.47 4.64
N ALA A 51 17.58 14.23 4.87
CA ALA A 51 17.63 15.27 5.90
C ALA A 51 16.64 16.42 5.64
N ASP A 52 16.44 16.82 4.38
CA ASP A 52 15.42 17.81 4.00
C ASP A 52 13.98 17.30 4.20
N LEU A 53 13.81 15.97 4.19
CA LEU A 53 12.53 15.28 4.37
C LEU A 53 12.42 14.62 5.75
N LYS A 54 13.15 15.10 6.76
CA LYS A 54 13.21 14.50 8.11
C LYS A 54 11.86 14.31 8.82
N ASP A 55 10.83 15.06 8.42
CA ASP A 55 9.48 14.94 8.96
C ASP A 55 8.73 13.72 8.38
N TYR A 56 9.31 13.09 7.36
CA TYR A 56 8.83 11.87 6.71
C TYR A 56 9.68 10.67 7.11
N SER A 57 9.01 9.55 7.40
CA SER A 57 9.68 8.28 7.67
C SER A 57 9.97 7.59 6.34
N ILE A 58 11.17 7.83 5.80
CA ILE A 58 11.67 7.22 4.56
C ILE A 58 12.53 5.99 4.88
N VAL A 59 12.23 4.87 4.24
CA VAL A 59 12.97 3.60 4.38
C VAL A 59 13.32 3.02 3.02
N ALA A 60 14.44 2.29 2.92
CA ALA A 60 14.81 1.60 1.70
C ALA A 60 13.93 0.37 1.46
N GLU A 61 13.55 0.14 0.20
CA GLU A 61 12.68 -0.95 -0.27
C GLU A 61 13.44 -1.97 -1.15
N ASP A 62 12.71 -2.92 -1.72
CA ASP A 62 13.26 -4.10 -2.42
C ASP A 62 13.93 -3.80 -3.79
N GLY A 63 13.78 -2.60 -4.32
CA GLY A 63 14.37 -2.16 -5.58
C GLY A 63 15.70 -1.39 -5.44
N PRO A 64 16.57 -1.37 -6.47
CA PRO A 64 17.82 -0.61 -6.45
C PRO A 64 17.55 0.90 -6.48
N GLY A 65 17.71 1.56 -5.33
CA GLY A 65 17.35 2.97 -5.17
C GLY A 65 15.85 3.18 -4.99
N GLN A 66 15.10 2.14 -4.59
CA GLN A 66 13.70 2.25 -4.20
C GLN A 66 13.59 2.58 -2.71
N PHE A 67 12.64 3.44 -2.38
CA PHE A 67 12.31 3.84 -1.03
C PHE A 67 10.80 3.88 -0.84
N GLU A 68 10.37 3.84 0.42
CA GLU A 68 8.99 4.01 0.83
C GLU A 68 8.92 5.14 1.86
N VAL A 69 7.92 6.02 1.72
CA VAL A 69 7.50 6.93 2.77
C VAL A 69 6.22 6.43 3.43
N ASN A 70 6.22 6.44 4.77
CA ASN A 70 5.06 6.09 5.58
C ASN A 70 4.32 7.35 6.04
N PHE A 71 3.03 7.43 5.74
CA PHE A 71 2.16 8.51 6.21
C PHE A 71 1.49 8.13 7.53
N GLN A 72 1.46 9.08 8.46
CA GLN A 72 0.86 8.87 9.78
C GLN A 72 -0.66 8.66 9.68
N PRO A 73 -1.24 7.92 10.64
CA PRO A 73 -2.69 7.72 10.70
C PRO A 73 -3.47 9.05 10.72
N GLU A 74 -4.46 9.18 9.83
CA GLU A 74 -5.26 10.39 9.63
C GLU A 74 -6.75 10.03 9.45
N GLN A 75 -7.65 10.81 10.04
CA GLN A 75 -9.11 10.62 9.96
C GLN A 75 -9.75 11.42 8.82
N ASP A 76 -9.07 12.46 8.35
CA ASP A 76 -9.51 13.26 7.21
C ASP A 76 -8.85 12.77 5.91
N ALA A 77 -9.63 12.04 5.10
CA ALA A 77 -9.20 11.52 3.80
C ALA A 77 -8.58 12.59 2.89
N LYS A 78 -9.08 13.84 2.93
CA LYS A 78 -8.56 14.93 2.10
C LYS A 78 -7.19 15.41 2.59
N LYS A 79 -6.97 15.41 3.91
CA LYS A 79 -5.66 15.75 4.47
C LYS A 79 -4.62 14.70 4.12
N LEU A 80 -4.96 13.41 4.21
CA LEU A 80 -4.04 12.33 3.81
C LEU A 80 -3.70 12.42 2.33
N ALA A 81 -4.71 12.59 1.46
CA ALA A 81 -4.50 12.77 0.02
C ALA A 81 -3.58 13.97 -0.28
N LYS A 82 -3.84 15.11 0.38
CA LYS A 82 -3.01 16.31 0.24
C LYS A 82 -1.57 16.07 0.72
N ALA A 83 -1.38 15.40 1.84
CA ALA A 83 -0.05 15.09 2.37
C ALA A 83 0.78 14.24 1.39
N ILE A 84 0.13 13.28 0.71
CA ILE A 84 0.77 12.44 -0.31
C ILE A 84 1.23 13.28 -1.50
N GLU A 85 0.37 14.17 -2.03
CA GLU A 85 0.72 15.01 -3.18
C GLU A 85 1.74 16.12 -2.83
N ASP A 86 1.65 16.68 -1.62
CA ASP A 86 2.65 17.61 -1.09
C ASP A 86 4.02 16.94 -0.96
N PHE A 87 4.07 15.70 -0.44
CA PHE A 87 5.31 14.92 -0.39
C PHE A 87 5.88 14.68 -1.79
N LYS A 88 5.05 14.21 -2.74
CA LYS A 88 5.49 13.97 -4.13
C LYS A 88 6.12 15.23 -4.74
N SER A 89 5.55 16.40 -4.47
CA SER A 89 6.04 17.68 -4.98
C SER A 89 7.35 18.10 -4.30
N LEU A 90 7.39 18.06 -2.97
CA LEU A 90 8.57 18.42 -2.18
C LEU A 90 9.75 17.49 -2.47
N ALA A 91 9.51 16.18 -2.51
CA ALA A 91 10.56 15.19 -2.78
C ALA A 91 11.18 15.38 -4.17
N ARG A 92 10.39 15.68 -5.20
CA ARG A 92 10.93 16.01 -6.53
C ARG A 92 11.84 17.23 -6.47
N GLU A 93 11.39 18.32 -5.86
CA GLU A 93 12.19 19.55 -5.71
C GLU A 93 13.52 19.27 -5.00
N LYS A 94 13.49 18.50 -3.90
CA LYS A 94 14.69 18.20 -3.10
C LYS A 94 15.67 17.25 -3.79
N ALA A 95 15.18 16.37 -4.65
CA ALA A 95 16.02 15.49 -5.46
C ALA A 95 16.66 16.25 -6.64
N GLU A 96 15.86 17.04 -7.36
CA GLU A 96 16.34 17.80 -8.52
C GLU A 96 17.45 18.79 -8.15
N SER A 97 17.35 19.45 -6.99
CA SER A 97 18.39 20.37 -6.49
C SER A 97 19.73 19.69 -6.21
N ARG A 98 19.77 18.35 -6.18
CA ARG A 98 20.93 17.50 -5.91
C ARG A 98 21.37 16.67 -7.11
N GLY A 99 20.81 16.93 -8.30
CA GLY A 99 21.13 16.16 -9.51
C GLY A 99 20.59 14.73 -9.47
N LEU A 100 19.56 14.47 -8.67
CA LEU A 100 18.85 13.19 -8.58
C LEU A 100 17.48 13.31 -9.26
N LEU A 101 16.95 12.20 -9.77
CA LEU A 101 15.66 12.12 -10.44
C LEU A 101 14.71 11.20 -9.67
N LEU A 102 13.49 11.68 -9.41
CA LEU A 102 12.45 10.98 -8.65
C LEU A 102 11.39 10.36 -9.54
N HIS A 103 11.12 9.08 -9.31
CA HIS A 103 10.14 8.31 -10.07
C HIS A 103 9.00 7.85 -9.17
N PHE A 104 7.82 8.41 -9.40
CA PHE A 104 6.55 7.94 -8.83
C PHE A 104 5.72 7.13 -9.84
N THR A 105 6.26 6.80 -11.02
CA THR A 105 5.61 5.88 -11.96
C THR A 105 5.43 4.51 -11.29
N ALA A 106 4.34 3.77 -11.57
CA ALA A 106 4.14 2.48 -10.92
C ALA A 106 5.18 1.43 -11.32
N LYS A 107 5.78 1.57 -12.50
CA LYS A 107 6.77 0.63 -13.03
C LYS A 107 7.91 1.38 -13.76
N PRO A 108 8.80 2.07 -13.03
CA PRO A 108 9.89 2.84 -13.66
C PRO A 108 10.90 1.94 -14.35
N PHE A 109 11.17 0.76 -13.77
CA PHE A 109 12.15 -0.20 -14.28
C PHE A 109 11.51 -1.58 -14.47
N ALA A 110 11.60 -2.13 -15.68
CA ALA A 110 10.89 -3.35 -16.06
C ALA A 110 11.26 -4.57 -15.19
N GLU A 111 12.56 -4.71 -14.87
CA GLU A 111 13.12 -5.90 -14.20
C GLU A 111 13.01 -5.88 -12.68
N PHE A 112 12.63 -4.75 -12.08
CA PHE A 112 12.62 -4.55 -10.62
C PHE A 112 11.21 -4.35 -10.07
N PRO A 113 10.97 -4.49 -8.75
CA PRO A 113 9.68 -4.19 -8.14
C PRO A 113 9.17 -2.80 -8.54
N GLY A 114 7.86 -2.69 -8.76
CA GLY A 114 7.22 -1.40 -9.06
C GLY A 114 6.96 -0.59 -7.80
N ASN A 115 6.49 0.65 -7.97
CA ASN A 115 6.07 1.53 -6.88
C ASN A 115 4.57 1.43 -6.61
N GLY A 116 4.20 1.04 -5.40
CA GLY A 116 2.84 1.04 -4.88
C GLY A 116 2.44 2.31 -4.14
N LEU A 117 1.12 2.51 -4.07
CA LEU A 117 0.47 3.35 -3.08
C LEU A 117 -0.46 2.45 -2.26
N HIS A 118 0.02 1.91 -1.13
CA HIS A 118 -0.81 1.07 -0.28
C HIS A 118 -1.65 1.94 0.64
N ILE A 119 -2.95 1.66 0.72
CA ILE A 119 -3.87 2.34 1.63
C ILE A 119 -4.20 1.42 2.79
N HIS A 120 -3.92 1.88 4.00
CA HIS A 120 -4.38 1.23 5.21
C HIS A 120 -5.72 1.81 5.64
N TYR A 121 -6.68 0.94 5.90
CA TYR A 121 -7.98 1.32 6.42
C TYR A 121 -8.21 0.59 7.74
N SER A 122 -8.33 1.35 8.82
CA SER A 122 -8.76 0.88 10.13
C SER A 122 -10.12 1.47 10.45
N SER A 123 -10.95 0.74 11.16
CA SER A 123 -12.19 1.25 11.73
C SER A 123 -12.24 0.94 13.22
N ASN A 124 -12.96 1.76 13.98
CA ASN A 124 -13.30 1.43 15.37
C ASN A 124 -14.11 0.12 15.51
N LEU A 125 -14.64 -0.39 14.39
CA LEU A 125 -15.32 -1.67 14.31
C LEU A 125 -14.35 -2.88 14.22
N PHE A 126 -13.04 -2.66 14.01
CA PHE A 126 -12.09 -3.74 13.73
C PHE A 126 -11.38 -4.34 14.97
N ASP A 127 -11.06 -3.56 16.02
CA ASP A 127 -10.32 -4.05 17.21
C ASP A 127 -10.29 -3.08 18.42
N PRO A 128 -10.54 -3.55 19.65
CA PRO A 128 -11.73 -4.27 20.04
C PRO A 128 -12.83 -3.20 20.36
N TYR A 129 -14.11 -3.37 20.06
CA TYR A 129 -14.98 -4.29 20.79
C TYR A 129 -16.29 -4.52 19.99
N GLY A 130 -16.34 -5.61 19.21
CA GLY A 130 -17.54 -6.46 19.09
C GLY A 130 -17.81 -7.17 20.42
N LEU A 131 -17.82 -6.40 21.50
CA LEU A 131 -17.56 -6.86 22.85
C LEU A 131 -18.22 -5.83 23.83
N GLU A 132 -18.81 -6.29 24.94
CA GLU A 132 -19.46 -5.55 26.03
C GLU A 132 -18.55 -5.46 27.29
N LEU A 133 -18.93 -4.67 28.30
CA LEU A 133 -18.25 -4.56 29.61
C LEU A 133 -19.29 -4.81 30.71
N ASN A 134 -19.15 -5.86 31.51
CA ASN A 134 -20.07 -6.22 32.58
C ASN A 134 -19.35 -6.32 33.94
N GLY A 135 -19.65 -5.40 34.86
CA GLY A 135 -19.14 -5.43 36.25
C GLY A 135 -17.63 -5.22 36.42
N GLY A 136 -16.96 -4.56 35.47
CA GLY A 136 -15.49 -4.41 35.44
C GLY A 136 -14.78 -5.49 34.63
N VAL A 137 -15.54 -6.39 33.99
CA VAL A 137 -15.05 -7.48 33.15
C VAL A 137 -15.49 -7.23 31.71
N MET A 138 -14.57 -7.27 30.77
CA MET A 138 -14.86 -7.10 29.33
C MET A 138 -15.37 -8.44 28.76
N THR A 139 -16.58 -8.48 28.18
CA THR A 139 -17.22 -9.67 27.60
C THR A 139 -17.53 -9.49 26.09
N PRO A 140 -17.79 -10.54 25.29
CA PRO A 140 -18.10 -10.40 23.85
C PRO A 140 -19.57 -10.08 23.52
N LYS A 141 -19.86 -9.52 22.33
CA LYS A 141 -21.21 -9.61 21.71
C LYS A 141 -21.45 -11.08 21.31
N VAL A 142 -22.65 -11.59 21.54
CA VAL A 142 -23.06 -12.99 21.27
C VAL A 142 -23.48 -13.19 19.81
N ASP A 143 -22.70 -12.68 18.85
CA ASP A 143 -22.97 -12.86 17.42
C ASP A 143 -21.70 -13.27 16.66
N PRO A 144 -21.62 -14.52 16.17
CA PRO A 144 -20.53 -15.01 15.31
C PRO A 144 -20.39 -14.24 13.98
N GLU A 145 -21.41 -13.48 13.56
CA GLU A 145 -21.44 -12.79 12.25
C GLU A 145 -20.81 -11.38 12.26
N ASN A 146 -20.32 -10.89 13.40
CA ASN A 146 -19.91 -9.49 13.57
C ASN A 146 -18.45 -9.21 13.10
N ASP A 147 -18.11 -9.64 11.89
CA ASP A 147 -16.76 -9.60 11.31
C ASP A 147 -16.59 -8.40 10.35
N TYR A 148 -16.82 -7.17 10.83
CA TYR A 148 -16.79 -5.93 10.03
C TYR A 148 -15.57 -5.76 9.11
N ILE A 149 -14.40 -6.27 9.51
CA ILE A 149 -13.22 -6.23 8.65
C ILE A 149 -13.36 -7.18 7.46
N LEU A 150 -13.97 -8.34 7.64
CA LEU A 150 -14.28 -9.26 6.53
C LEU A 150 -15.29 -8.59 5.60
N TRP A 151 -16.33 -7.95 6.11
CA TRP A 151 -17.27 -7.20 5.28
C TRP A 151 -16.60 -6.08 4.50
N ALA A 152 -15.74 -5.30 5.14
CA ALA A 152 -14.95 -4.28 4.44
C ALA A 152 -14.08 -4.88 3.32
N ILE A 153 -13.46 -6.04 3.58
CA ILE A 153 -12.68 -6.78 2.58
C ILE A 153 -13.60 -7.24 1.44
N GLY A 154 -14.78 -7.80 1.74
CA GLY A 154 -15.75 -8.24 0.73
C GLY A 154 -16.16 -7.09 -0.19
N GLY A 155 -16.45 -5.91 0.38
CA GLY A 155 -16.71 -4.70 -0.40
C GLY A 155 -15.54 -4.28 -1.29
N CYS A 156 -14.30 -4.28 -0.76
CA CYS A 156 -13.10 -4.02 -1.56
C CYS A 156 -12.98 -5.00 -2.74
N LEU A 157 -13.15 -6.30 -2.50
CA LEU A 157 -13.02 -7.32 -3.55
C LEU A 157 -14.12 -7.21 -4.61
N GLU A 158 -15.36 -6.90 -4.21
CA GLU A 158 -16.49 -6.73 -5.13
C GLU A 158 -16.31 -5.50 -6.05
N LYS A 159 -15.79 -4.39 -5.53
CA LYS A 159 -15.60 -3.16 -6.30
C LYS A 159 -14.31 -3.14 -7.12
N MET A 160 -13.31 -3.93 -6.75
CA MET A 160 -11.94 -3.86 -7.28
C MET A 160 -11.84 -3.85 -8.81
N ALA A 161 -12.57 -4.74 -9.48
CA ALA A 161 -12.52 -4.85 -10.95
C ALA A 161 -13.09 -3.59 -11.64
N ASN A 162 -14.15 -3.01 -11.09
CA ASN A 162 -14.78 -1.80 -11.64
C ASN A 162 -13.90 -0.56 -11.40
N ASP A 163 -13.19 -0.53 -10.27
CA ASP A 163 -12.34 0.60 -9.86
C ASP A 163 -10.89 0.45 -10.34
N ILE A 164 -10.56 -0.56 -11.16
CA ILE A 164 -9.16 -0.84 -11.55
C ILE A 164 -8.49 0.35 -12.23
N GLY A 165 -9.23 1.14 -13.00
CA GLY A 165 -8.72 2.37 -13.63
C GLY A 165 -8.41 3.51 -12.65
N VAL A 166 -8.96 3.47 -11.43
CA VAL A 166 -8.58 4.38 -10.34
C VAL A 166 -7.22 3.98 -9.77
N PHE A 167 -7.00 2.67 -9.59
CA PHE A 167 -5.77 2.15 -8.99
C PHE A 167 -4.60 2.09 -9.98
N LEU A 168 -4.88 1.85 -11.25
CA LEU A 168 -3.92 1.67 -12.34
C LEU A 168 -4.36 2.51 -13.55
N PRO A 169 -4.15 3.84 -13.50
CA PRO A 169 -4.76 4.78 -14.46
C PRO A 169 -4.21 4.69 -15.88
N THR A 170 -3.05 4.04 -16.08
CA THR A 170 -2.40 3.94 -17.39
C THR A 170 -1.98 2.50 -17.70
N GLU A 171 -1.69 2.22 -18.98
CA GLU A 171 -1.10 0.94 -19.39
C GLU A 171 0.29 0.71 -18.76
N GLU A 172 1.06 1.78 -18.50
CA GLU A 172 2.33 1.67 -17.76
C GLU A 172 2.09 1.28 -16.30
N SER A 173 1.03 1.80 -15.67
CA SER A 173 0.66 1.45 -14.30
C SER A 173 0.37 -0.05 -14.19
N LYS A 174 -0.34 -0.60 -15.18
CA LYS A 174 -0.68 -2.04 -15.27
C LYS A 174 0.54 -2.95 -15.34
N LYS A 175 1.67 -2.51 -15.90
CA LYS A 175 2.93 -3.30 -15.92
C LYS A 175 3.52 -3.55 -14.53
N ARG A 176 3.04 -2.88 -13.48
CA ARG A 176 3.36 -3.21 -12.08
C ARG A 176 2.78 -4.56 -11.66
N ILE A 177 1.65 -4.96 -12.23
CA ILE A 177 0.90 -6.18 -11.87
C ILE A 177 1.59 -7.39 -12.51
N LEU A 178 2.69 -7.82 -11.89
CA LEU A 178 3.48 -8.97 -12.28
C LEU A 178 3.77 -9.84 -11.05
N PRO A 179 3.70 -11.16 -11.16
CA PRO A 179 4.00 -12.05 -10.05
C PRO A 179 5.47 -11.92 -9.64
N TRP A 180 5.78 -12.26 -8.39
CA TRP A 180 7.15 -12.30 -7.84
C TRP A 180 7.84 -10.94 -7.66
N LEU A 181 7.14 -9.83 -7.92
CA LEU A 181 7.64 -8.46 -7.80
C LEU A 181 6.82 -7.61 -6.80
N ASN A 182 6.35 -8.24 -5.71
CA ASN A 182 5.62 -7.64 -4.60
C ASN A 182 4.27 -6.96 -4.90
N ALA A 183 3.82 -6.99 -6.15
CA ALA A 183 2.47 -6.57 -6.52
C ALA A 183 1.47 -7.74 -6.43
N PRO A 184 0.20 -7.47 -6.01
CA PRO A 184 -0.86 -8.46 -6.15
C PRO A 184 -1.17 -8.69 -7.64
N THR A 185 -1.63 -9.89 -8.00
CA THR A 185 -2.03 -10.25 -9.38
C THR A 185 -3.47 -10.73 -9.50
N LYS A 186 -4.14 -10.99 -8.37
CA LYS A 186 -5.47 -11.59 -8.29
C LYS A 186 -6.32 -10.82 -7.29
N ILE A 187 -7.63 -10.76 -7.55
CA ILE A 187 -8.63 -10.18 -6.65
C ILE A 187 -8.85 -11.17 -5.49
N CYS A 188 -8.03 -11.04 -4.44
CA CYS A 188 -8.01 -11.95 -3.31
C CYS A 188 -7.50 -11.25 -2.05
N TRP A 189 -7.64 -11.93 -0.91
CA TRP A 189 -7.22 -11.40 0.38
C TRP A 189 -6.55 -12.46 1.25
N GLY A 190 -5.86 -12.03 2.30
CA GLY A 190 -5.14 -12.93 3.21
C GLY A 190 -4.57 -12.23 4.44
N LYS A 191 -4.37 -13.01 5.51
CA LYS A 191 -3.74 -12.52 6.75
C LYS A 191 -2.23 -12.56 6.62
N ASN A 192 -1.59 -11.44 6.94
CA ASN A 192 -0.14 -11.22 6.84
C ASN A 192 0.48 -11.71 5.51
N ASN A 193 -0.26 -11.62 4.41
CA ASN A 193 0.14 -12.14 3.11
C ASN A 193 0.39 -10.97 2.16
N ARG A 194 1.63 -10.77 1.68
CA ARG A 194 1.98 -9.65 0.78
C ARG A 194 1.65 -9.91 -0.70
N SER A 195 1.29 -11.16 -1.05
CA SER A 195 0.97 -11.55 -2.44
C SER A 195 -0.48 -11.26 -2.86
N VAL A 196 -1.36 -10.91 -1.91
CA VAL A 196 -2.79 -10.68 -2.12
C VAL A 196 -3.12 -9.20 -2.30
N ALA A 197 -4.27 -8.90 -2.93
CA ALA A 197 -4.71 -7.54 -3.17
C ALA A 197 -5.12 -6.81 -1.88
N ILE A 198 -5.80 -7.51 -0.97
CA ILE A 198 -6.18 -7.00 0.35
C ILE A 198 -5.48 -7.82 1.44
N ARG A 199 -4.62 -7.17 2.22
CA ARG A 199 -3.88 -7.81 3.33
C ARG A 199 -4.44 -7.37 4.67
N ILE A 200 -4.48 -8.28 5.65
CA ILE A 200 -4.62 -7.91 7.07
C ILE A 200 -3.24 -8.01 7.72
N PRO A 201 -2.54 -6.89 8.03
CA PRO A 201 -1.23 -6.94 8.69
C PRO A 201 -1.32 -7.46 10.12
N ASP A 202 -0.24 -8.11 10.58
CA ASP A 202 -0.13 -8.64 11.95
C ASP A 202 0.39 -7.56 12.94
N LYS A 203 -0.30 -6.42 12.99
CA LYS A 203 0.01 -5.29 13.88
C LYS A 203 -1.28 -4.60 14.30
N LYS A 204 -1.35 -4.16 15.56
CA LYS A 204 -2.43 -3.28 16.06
C LYS A 204 -2.19 -1.81 15.67
N PRO A 205 -3.26 -0.98 15.53
CA PRO A 205 -4.67 -1.41 15.49
C PRO A 205 -4.97 -2.25 14.25
N LYS A 206 -5.97 -3.14 14.36
CA LYS A 206 -6.36 -4.02 13.25
C LYS A 206 -6.85 -3.18 12.08
N ARG A 207 -6.26 -3.43 10.92
CA ARG A 207 -6.54 -2.70 9.68
C ARG A 207 -6.47 -3.65 8.50
N LEU A 208 -7.13 -3.30 7.42
CA LEU A 208 -6.82 -3.86 6.11
C LEU A 208 -5.84 -2.95 5.37
N GLU A 209 -5.16 -3.51 4.40
CA GLU A 209 -4.17 -2.87 3.54
C GLU A 209 -4.54 -3.19 2.09
N HIS A 210 -4.93 -2.17 1.33
CA HIS A 210 -5.24 -2.25 -0.08
C HIS A 210 -3.97 -2.01 -0.91
N ARG A 211 -3.49 -3.03 -1.62
CA ARG A 211 -2.13 -3.06 -2.22
C ARG A 211 -2.06 -2.81 -3.73
N VAL A 212 -3.22 -2.61 -4.37
CA VAL A 212 -3.33 -2.61 -5.85
C VAL A 212 -2.79 -1.34 -6.49
N ALA A 213 -2.99 -0.17 -5.88
CA ALA A 213 -2.70 1.10 -6.54
C ALA A 213 -1.21 1.30 -6.81
N GLY A 214 -0.91 1.87 -7.99
CA GLY A 214 0.42 2.37 -8.31
C GLY A 214 0.68 3.74 -7.67
N ALA A 215 1.95 4.09 -7.46
CA ALA A 215 2.35 5.39 -6.93
C ALA A 215 1.99 6.59 -7.86
N ASP A 216 1.68 6.31 -9.13
CA ASP A 216 1.27 7.27 -10.16
C ASP A 216 -0.24 7.55 -10.17
N ALA A 217 -1.01 6.80 -9.39
CA ALA A 217 -2.42 7.05 -9.20
C ALA A 217 -2.67 8.34 -8.41
N ASP A 218 -3.81 8.97 -8.69
CA ASP A 218 -4.31 10.13 -7.92
C ASP A 218 -4.68 9.68 -6.50
N ALA A 219 -3.95 10.16 -5.49
CA ALA A 219 -4.10 9.69 -4.12
C ALA A 219 -5.51 9.93 -3.57
N GLY A 220 -6.14 11.05 -3.95
CA GLY A 220 -7.50 11.37 -3.52
C GLY A 220 -8.53 10.37 -4.03
N SER A 221 -8.47 10.03 -5.32
CA SER A 221 -9.36 9.07 -5.96
C SER A 221 -9.16 7.65 -5.42
N VAL A 222 -7.90 7.23 -5.22
CA VAL A 222 -7.58 5.93 -4.61
C VAL A 222 -8.15 5.84 -3.19
N ILE A 223 -7.91 6.84 -2.35
CA ILE A 223 -8.42 6.87 -0.98
C ILE A 223 -9.95 6.85 -0.98
N ALA A 224 -10.60 7.64 -1.83
CA ALA A 224 -12.05 7.68 -1.93
C ALA A 224 -12.64 6.33 -2.35
N ALA A 225 -12.05 5.66 -3.35
CA ALA A 225 -12.48 4.34 -3.81
C ALA A 225 -12.35 3.28 -2.71
N VAL A 226 -11.21 3.26 -1.99
CA VAL A 226 -10.98 2.31 -0.88
C VAL A 226 -11.97 2.54 0.25
N VAL A 227 -12.17 3.80 0.68
CA VAL A 227 -13.14 4.14 1.74
C VAL A 227 -14.55 3.73 1.34
N ALA A 228 -14.99 4.09 0.13
CA ALA A 228 -16.31 3.77 -0.37
C ALA A 228 -16.54 2.25 -0.46
N ALA A 229 -15.53 1.49 -0.91
CA ALA A 229 -15.62 0.03 -0.99
C ALA A 229 -15.69 -0.63 0.40
N CYS A 230 -14.89 -0.16 1.37
CA CYS A 230 -14.96 -0.62 2.76
C CYS A 230 -16.33 -0.36 3.39
N GLU A 231 -16.86 0.86 3.24
CA GLU A 231 -18.17 1.24 3.77
C GLU A 231 -19.29 0.44 3.10
N TYR A 232 -19.26 0.31 1.78
CA TYR A 232 -20.20 -0.51 1.01
C TYR A 232 -20.21 -1.97 1.49
N GLY A 233 -19.03 -2.56 1.70
CA GLY A 233 -18.88 -3.90 2.23
C GLY A 233 -19.54 -4.07 3.60
N ILE A 234 -19.23 -3.17 4.53
CA ILE A 234 -19.79 -3.14 5.90
C ILE A 234 -21.31 -2.95 5.88
N GLU A 235 -21.82 -2.01 5.09
CA GLU A 235 -23.24 -1.67 5.04
C GLU A 235 -24.10 -2.81 4.46
N ASN A 236 -23.53 -3.58 3.54
CA ASN A 236 -24.22 -4.67 2.85
C ASN A 236 -23.82 -6.06 3.37
N MET A 237 -23.01 -6.14 4.43
CA MET A 237 -22.54 -7.39 5.04
C MET A 237 -21.94 -8.37 4.02
N ILE A 238 -21.11 -7.85 3.11
CA ILE A 238 -20.59 -8.63 1.99
C ILE A 238 -19.48 -9.54 2.49
N GLU A 239 -19.74 -10.85 2.54
CA GLU A 239 -18.71 -11.82 2.91
C GLU A 239 -17.65 -11.98 1.81
N PRO A 240 -16.35 -11.90 2.15
CA PRO A 240 -15.30 -12.20 1.20
C PRO A 240 -15.19 -13.73 1.00
N PRO A 241 -14.60 -14.20 -0.11
CA PRO A 241 -14.28 -15.61 -0.28
C PRO A 241 -13.24 -16.08 0.76
N GLU A 242 -12.90 -17.37 0.76
CA GLU A 242 -11.87 -17.89 1.65
C GLU A 242 -10.52 -17.16 1.48
N ALA A 243 -9.84 -16.95 2.60
CA ALA A 243 -8.53 -16.29 2.63
C ALA A 243 -7.44 -17.14 1.97
N ILE A 244 -6.47 -16.48 1.35
CA ILE A 244 -5.28 -17.13 0.79
C ILE A 244 -4.20 -17.27 1.86
N PHE A 245 -3.89 -18.52 2.21
CA PHE A 245 -2.84 -18.89 3.17
C PHE A 245 -1.45 -19.06 2.54
N GLY A 246 -1.37 -19.34 1.24
CA GLY A 246 -0.11 -19.53 0.50
C GLY A 246 0.29 -18.31 -0.33
N ASN A 247 1.16 -18.52 -1.32
CA ASN A 247 1.51 -17.48 -2.27
C ASN A 247 0.43 -17.36 -3.35
N ALA A 248 -0.28 -16.22 -3.41
CA ALA A 248 -1.36 -15.99 -4.36
C ALA A 248 -0.89 -16.01 -5.83
N TRP A 249 0.42 -15.84 -6.08
CA TRP A 249 1.01 -15.99 -7.41
C TRP A 249 0.99 -17.44 -7.92
N ASP A 250 0.86 -18.43 -7.04
CA ASP A 250 0.81 -19.84 -7.45
C ASP A 250 -0.41 -20.12 -8.34
N GLU A 251 -0.21 -20.88 -9.41
CA GLU A 251 -1.27 -21.26 -10.37
C GLU A 251 -2.39 -22.07 -9.74
N LYS A 252 -2.13 -22.79 -8.64
CA LYS A 252 -3.13 -23.58 -7.90
C LYS A 252 -4.32 -22.75 -7.38
N TYR A 253 -4.15 -21.43 -7.30
CA TYR A 253 -5.23 -20.50 -6.94
C TYR A 253 -5.91 -19.98 -8.22
N GLU A 254 -6.98 -20.66 -8.64
CA GLU A 254 -7.88 -20.29 -9.74
C GLU A 254 -8.81 -19.14 -9.32
N ILE A 255 -8.27 -17.93 -9.24
CA ILE A 255 -8.99 -16.73 -8.79
C ILE A 255 -8.93 -15.69 -9.91
N ILE A 256 -9.95 -14.83 -9.96
CA ILE A 256 -10.05 -13.72 -10.91
C ILE A 256 -8.75 -12.89 -10.90
N SER A 257 -8.15 -12.75 -12.07
CA SER A 257 -6.99 -11.88 -12.32
C SER A 257 -7.36 -10.41 -12.13
N LEU A 258 -6.42 -9.60 -11.67
CA LEU A 258 -6.58 -8.14 -11.62
C LEU A 258 -6.67 -7.50 -13.01
N LEU A 259 -6.04 -8.11 -14.01
CA LEU A 259 -5.93 -7.65 -15.41
C LEU A 259 -6.27 -8.76 -16.40
#